data_AF-A0A4V2SWI6-F1
#
_entry.id   AF-A0A4V2SWI6-F1
#
_cell.length_a   1.000
_cell.length_b   1.000
_cell.length_c   1.000
_cell.angle_alpha   90.00
_cell.angle_beta   90.00
_cell.angle_gamma   90.00
#
_symmetry.space_group_name_H-M   'P 1'
#
loop_
_entity.id
_entity.type
_entity.pdbx_description
1 polymer ?
#
loop_
_entity_poly.entity_id
_entity_poly.type
_entity_poly.pdbx_seq_one_letter_code
_entity_poly.pdbx_strand_id
1 'polypeptide(L)'
;MAVPPGHFDHIRWQRLPEVAPRRTRSVMPPGPPLQEDFARHGRRILYKVQNTIQEEIGKREDLGIDPSRLLVLQLSFLHVNERQLLERLGLTIVEEIEKKIALEVPYYTLTVAFNTAKALEQFLDKTVSGCYGISDTERIRASNGDIDPLKLTLTFLDLEAAKRFADDQQITTTYGLEIRNKQPQKKSSRTAYRLLVQFSDAHVLQNFQRELEMYRQGQMNAGELTANQRRELFDAMEDFRGLTREDRMGERIRTEGIKGEGPFFFDVDLWFPGRSGEHLREVERQFRKVVERTGGQVTDSPSVVAESMLLTKVQGSLATLETLLNYDRVALVDLPPQFPAAQFSIFQDIELPQDTLELPSDAPLACVVDSGVVAGHPLLQGTVVDERDFDSGENTPTDLVGHGTHVAGSVVYGDIARCVQSNVWNPRVRLLSAKVMRRGQHNDVEFADEQRVETQVRKAILTFAREYGCRIFNLSFGHAFRPYRGGRQLPWALMLDELARAENIVIIVSAGNVSSPGIPTNTRNAVIIMKIKRFNHRW
;
A
#
# COMPACT_ATOMS: atom_id res chain seq x y z
N MET A 1 0.69 -15.90 52.64
CA MET A 1 0.60 -16.97 51.62
C MET A 1 0.23 -16.31 50.30
N ALA A 2 1.12 -16.40 49.32
CA ALA A 2 0.93 -15.77 48.00
C ALA A 2 -0.04 -16.61 47.15
N VAL A 3 -1.00 -15.94 46.52
CA VAL A 3 -1.91 -16.53 45.53
C VAL A 3 -1.16 -16.65 44.18
N PRO A 4 -1.28 -17.76 43.43
CA PRO A 4 -0.54 -17.94 42.18
C PRO A 4 -1.10 -17.03 41.07
N PRO A 5 -0.29 -16.66 40.05
CA PRO A 5 -0.74 -15.83 38.94
C PRO A 5 -1.65 -16.64 38.01
N GLY A 6 -2.92 -16.26 37.92
CA GLY A 6 -3.89 -16.95 37.04
C GLY A 6 -5.34 -16.45 37.06
N HIS A 7 -5.72 -15.55 37.96
CA HIS A 7 -7.11 -15.07 38.09
C HIS A 7 -7.28 -13.59 37.74
N PHE A 8 -6.96 -13.24 36.50
CA PHE A 8 -7.56 -12.05 35.89
C PHE A 8 -8.49 -12.53 34.77
N ASP A 9 -9.80 -12.33 34.93
CA ASP A 9 -10.76 -12.40 33.83
C ASP A 9 -10.53 -11.20 32.91
N HIS A 10 -9.42 -11.21 32.18
CA HIS A 10 -9.18 -10.31 31.07
C HIS A 10 -9.59 -11.02 29.79
N ILE A 11 -10.15 -10.24 28.85
CA ILE A 11 -10.50 -10.56 27.47
C ILE A 11 -9.84 -11.87 27.00
N ARG A 12 -10.64 -12.91 26.72
CA ARG A 12 -10.11 -14.17 26.15
C ARG A 12 -9.53 -13.86 24.77
N TRP A 13 -8.23 -13.67 24.72
CA TRP A 13 -7.47 -13.54 23.48
C TRP A 13 -7.46 -14.89 22.77
N GLN A 14 -8.25 -15.01 21.69
CA GLN A 14 -8.13 -16.14 20.80
C GLN A 14 -6.96 -15.86 19.84
N ARG A 15 -5.81 -16.47 20.11
CA ARG A 15 -4.74 -16.57 19.11
C ARG A 15 -5.36 -17.28 17.90
N LEU A 16 -5.45 -16.59 16.77
CA LEU A 16 -5.75 -17.27 15.51
C LEU A 16 -4.74 -18.42 15.40
N PRO A 17 -5.19 -19.66 15.16
CA PRO A 17 -4.27 -20.79 15.00
C PRO A 17 -3.22 -20.40 13.98
N GLU A 18 -1.95 -20.75 14.25
CA GLU A 18 -0.89 -20.61 13.25
C GLU A 18 -1.43 -21.19 11.95
N VAL A 19 -1.54 -20.32 10.94
CA VAL A 19 -2.04 -20.71 9.64
C VAL A 19 -1.21 -21.91 9.24
N ALA A 20 -1.84 -23.09 9.21
CA ALA A 20 -1.17 -24.31 8.82
C ALA A 20 -0.39 -24.01 7.54
N PRO A 21 0.89 -24.43 7.42
CA PRO A 21 1.68 -24.17 6.24
C PRO A 21 0.81 -24.56 5.05
N ARG A 22 0.44 -23.56 4.23
CA ARG A 22 -0.44 -23.77 3.09
C ARG A 22 0.15 -24.97 2.37
N ARG A 23 -0.68 -25.99 2.13
CA ARG A 23 -0.42 -26.86 0.98
C ARG A 23 -0.30 -25.90 -0.18
N THR A 24 0.94 -25.68 -0.63
CA THR A 24 1.22 -25.05 -1.90
C THR A 24 0.54 -25.95 -2.91
N ARG A 25 -0.70 -25.63 -3.27
CA ARG A 25 -1.16 -25.94 -4.60
C ARG A 25 -0.19 -25.20 -5.50
N SER A 26 0.84 -25.93 -5.93
CA SER A 26 1.74 -25.59 -7.01
C SER A 26 0.91 -25.56 -8.29
N VAL A 27 -0.06 -24.66 -8.36
CA VAL A 27 -0.49 -24.14 -9.64
C VAL A 27 0.66 -23.20 -9.98
N MET A 28 1.63 -23.70 -10.75
CA MET A 28 2.57 -22.80 -11.39
C MET A 28 1.71 -21.75 -12.10
N PRO A 29 1.93 -20.46 -11.86
CA PRO A 29 1.23 -19.44 -12.63
C PRO A 29 1.45 -19.73 -14.12
N PRO A 30 0.48 -19.40 -14.99
CA PRO A 30 0.71 -19.46 -16.42
C PRO A 30 2.01 -18.70 -16.72
N GLY A 31 2.88 -19.30 -17.53
CA GLY A 31 4.06 -18.59 -18.03
C GLY A 31 3.63 -17.38 -18.87
N PRO A 32 4.53 -16.40 -19.07
CA PRO A 32 4.25 -15.25 -19.92
C PRO A 32 3.84 -15.71 -21.33
N PRO A 33 2.99 -14.93 -22.03
CA PRO A 33 2.58 -15.24 -23.40
C PRO A 33 3.82 -15.42 -24.27
N LEU A 34 3.77 -16.37 -25.20
CA LEU A 34 4.86 -16.51 -26.15
C LEU A 34 4.75 -15.41 -27.22
N GLN A 35 5.82 -14.64 -27.36
CA GLN A 35 5.94 -13.65 -28.44
C GLN A 35 6.58 -14.33 -29.65
N GLU A 36 5.79 -14.63 -30.68
CA GLU A 36 6.27 -15.28 -31.91
C GLU A 36 7.34 -14.44 -32.64
N ASP A 37 7.22 -13.11 -32.59
CA ASP A 37 8.23 -12.16 -33.07
C ASP A 37 8.74 -11.29 -31.91
N PHE A 38 9.60 -11.89 -31.08
CA PHE A 38 10.27 -11.21 -29.97
C PHE A 38 11.07 -9.98 -30.42
N ALA A 39 11.56 -9.96 -31.66
CA ALA A 39 12.27 -8.79 -32.20
C ALA A 39 11.31 -7.62 -32.41
N ARG A 40 10.10 -7.86 -32.93
CA ARG A 40 9.05 -6.84 -33.07
C ARG A 40 8.50 -6.40 -31.72
N HIS A 41 8.21 -7.32 -30.81
CA HIS A 41 7.77 -6.99 -29.46
C HIS A 41 8.83 -6.18 -28.71
N GLY A 42 10.08 -6.64 -28.75
CA GLY A 42 11.24 -5.94 -28.18
C GLY A 42 11.44 -4.55 -28.76
N ARG A 43 11.30 -4.36 -30.09
CA ARG A 43 11.33 -3.02 -30.71
C ARG A 43 10.22 -2.11 -30.16
N ARG A 44 9.01 -2.64 -30.01
CA ARG A 44 7.87 -1.89 -29.46
C ARG A 44 8.11 -1.45 -28.02
N ILE A 45 8.55 -2.37 -27.14
CA ILE A 45 8.86 -2.04 -25.75
C ILE A 45 10.01 -1.05 -25.70
N LEU A 46 11.10 -1.29 -26.43
CA LEU A 46 12.28 -0.43 -26.41
C LEU A 46 11.95 1.00 -26.85
N TYR A 47 11.19 1.15 -27.93
CA TYR A 47 10.70 2.46 -28.37
C TYR A 47 9.91 3.17 -27.27
N LYS A 48 9.01 2.44 -26.60
CA LYS A 48 8.21 2.98 -25.51
C LYS A 48 9.05 3.39 -24.30
N VAL A 49 10.01 2.56 -23.91
CA VAL A 49 10.97 2.83 -22.85
C VAL A 49 11.80 4.07 -23.17
N GLN A 50 12.38 4.15 -24.37
CA GLN A 50 13.21 5.27 -24.79
C GLN A 50 12.42 6.58 -24.83
N ASN A 51 11.24 6.59 -25.45
CA ASN A 51 10.40 7.79 -25.51
C ASN A 51 9.97 8.25 -24.12
N THR A 52 9.51 7.32 -23.27
CA THR A 52 9.11 7.64 -21.89
C THR A 52 10.26 8.26 -21.12
N ILE A 53 11.47 7.68 -21.21
CA ILE A 53 12.64 8.22 -20.52
C ILE A 53 13.00 9.61 -21.03
N GLN A 54 12.98 9.83 -22.35
CA GLN A 54 13.26 11.16 -22.93
C GLN A 54 12.25 12.21 -22.48
N GLU A 55 10.95 11.86 -22.46
CA GLU A 55 9.89 12.74 -21.97
C GLU A 55 10.09 13.08 -20.48
N GLU A 56 10.42 12.11 -19.63
CA GLU A 56 10.64 12.35 -18.20
C GLU A 56 11.93 13.14 -17.93
N ILE A 57 12.99 12.93 -18.72
CA ILE A 57 14.22 13.72 -18.64
C ILE A 57 13.94 15.18 -19.02
N GLY A 58 13.24 15.43 -20.14
CA GLY A 58 12.91 16.79 -20.57
C GLY A 58 12.08 17.55 -19.52
N LYS A 59 11.05 16.91 -18.96
CA LYS A 59 10.25 17.49 -17.86
C LYS A 59 11.12 17.89 -16.65
N ARG A 60 12.11 17.08 -16.31
CA ARG A 60 13.02 17.35 -15.19
C ARG A 60 13.95 18.52 -15.47
N GLU A 61 14.50 18.58 -16.67
CA GLU A 61 15.38 19.67 -17.10
C GLU A 61 14.65 21.02 -17.06
N ASP A 62 13.41 21.07 -17.57
CA ASP A 62 12.54 22.26 -17.52
C ASP A 62 12.26 22.73 -16.09
N LEU A 63 12.19 21.80 -15.14
CA LEU A 63 11.97 22.08 -13.73
C LEU A 63 13.27 22.37 -12.96
N GLY A 64 14.45 22.20 -13.58
CA GLY A 64 15.76 22.37 -12.96
C GLY A 64 16.16 21.22 -12.03
N ILE A 65 15.61 20.03 -12.26
CA ILE A 65 15.88 18.80 -11.51
C ILE A 65 16.94 18.02 -12.27
N ASP A 66 17.95 17.53 -11.56
CA ASP A 66 18.98 16.67 -12.13
C ASP A 66 18.37 15.34 -12.64
N PRO A 67 18.36 15.10 -13.97
CA PRO A 67 17.71 13.93 -14.57
C PRO A 67 18.45 12.62 -14.29
N SER A 68 19.73 12.66 -13.89
CA SER A 68 20.52 11.45 -13.66
C SER A 68 20.18 10.71 -12.36
N ARG A 69 19.22 11.25 -11.58
CA ARG A 69 18.81 10.76 -10.26
C ARG A 69 17.52 9.95 -10.33
N LEU A 70 17.10 9.45 -9.16
CA LEU A 70 15.88 8.63 -8.94
C LEU A 70 14.79 8.88 -9.97
N LEU A 71 14.38 7.87 -10.75
CA LEU A 71 13.20 7.88 -11.64
C LEU A 71 12.18 6.86 -11.12
N VAL A 72 10.89 7.22 -11.08
CA VAL A 72 9.81 6.28 -10.75
C VAL A 72 8.90 6.12 -11.95
N LEU A 73 8.80 4.90 -12.45
CA LEU A 73 8.06 4.59 -13.67
C LEU A 73 7.06 3.47 -13.40
N GLN A 74 5.97 3.47 -14.16
CA GLN A 74 4.97 2.41 -14.11
C GLN A 74 5.28 1.35 -15.17
N LEU A 75 5.34 0.10 -14.72
CA LEU A 75 5.40 -1.07 -15.58
C LEU A 75 4.12 -1.89 -15.43
N SER A 76 3.62 -2.44 -16.53
CA SER A 76 2.48 -3.37 -16.50
C SER A 76 2.92 -4.75 -16.99
N PHE A 77 2.59 -5.78 -16.23
CA PHE A 77 2.95 -7.17 -16.48
C PHE A 77 1.74 -8.09 -16.50
N LEU A 78 1.87 -9.18 -17.24
CA LEU A 78 0.99 -10.35 -17.14
C LEU A 78 1.61 -11.35 -16.17
N HIS A 79 0.81 -11.88 -15.24
CA HIS A 79 1.22 -12.90 -14.26
C HIS A 79 2.22 -12.40 -13.18
N VAL A 80 2.61 -13.29 -12.23
CA VAL A 80 3.14 -12.92 -10.89
C VAL A 80 4.67 -12.93 -10.77
N ASN A 81 5.43 -13.39 -11.76
CA ASN A 81 6.78 -13.90 -11.49
C ASN A 81 7.94 -12.94 -11.80
N GLU A 82 7.66 -11.68 -12.10
CA GLU A 82 8.68 -10.77 -12.66
C GLU A 82 9.43 -9.98 -11.58
N ARG A 83 8.93 -9.98 -10.35
CA ARG A 83 9.51 -9.24 -9.22
C ARG A 83 10.99 -9.56 -8.99
N GLN A 84 11.32 -10.85 -8.90
CA GLN A 84 12.70 -11.27 -8.64
C GLN A 84 13.65 -10.85 -9.77
N LEU A 85 13.15 -10.81 -11.01
CA LEU A 85 13.94 -10.40 -12.17
C LEU A 85 14.18 -8.89 -12.17
N LEU A 86 13.17 -8.08 -11.81
CA LEU A 86 13.33 -6.64 -11.62
C LEU A 86 14.30 -6.30 -10.49
N GLU A 87 14.21 -6.99 -9.36
CA GLU A 87 15.14 -6.80 -8.23
C GLU A 87 16.58 -7.17 -8.61
N ARG A 88 16.78 -8.23 -9.41
CA ARG A 88 18.10 -8.61 -9.93
C ARG A 88 18.71 -7.57 -10.87
N LEU A 89 17.87 -6.84 -11.60
CA LEU A 89 18.30 -5.70 -12.41
C LEU A 89 18.59 -4.44 -11.57
N GLY A 90 18.48 -4.51 -10.24
CA GLY A 90 18.73 -3.40 -9.32
C GLY A 90 17.54 -2.44 -9.15
N LEU A 91 16.36 -2.80 -9.67
CA LEU A 91 15.16 -1.98 -9.52
C LEU A 91 14.48 -2.22 -8.18
N THR A 92 13.95 -1.14 -7.58
CA THR A 92 13.17 -1.24 -6.33
C THR A 92 11.69 -1.10 -6.63
N ILE A 93 10.88 -2.10 -6.28
CA ILE A 93 9.42 -2.04 -6.44
C ILE A 93 8.84 -1.27 -5.26
N VAL A 94 8.14 -0.19 -5.55
CA VAL A 94 7.58 0.72 -4.54
C VAL A 94 6.09 0.47 -4.33
N GLU A 95 5.40 0.03 -5.37
CA GLU A 95 3.99 -0.35 -5.31
C GLU A 95 3.73 -1.51 -6.28
N GLU A 96 2.87 -2.44 -5.86
CA GLU A 96 2.39 -3.54 -6.68
C GLU A 96 0.87 -3.67 -6.52
N ILE A 97 0.13 -3.52 -7.63
CA ILE A 97 -1.32 -3.71 -7.66
C ILE A 97 -1.66 -4.85 -8.61
N GLU A 98 -2.29 -5.89 -8.08
CA GLU A 98 -2.96 -6.92 -8.86
C GLU A 98 -4.34 -6.42 -9.31
N LYS A 99 -4.61 -6.49 -10.62
CA LYS A 99 -5.93 -6.22 -11.20
C LYS A 99 -6.43 -7.44 -11.94
N LYS A 100 -7.66 -7.87 -11.63
CA LYS A 100 -8.41 -8.81 -12.47
C LYS A 100 -9.20 -8.01 -13.49
N ILE A 101 -8.80 -8.12 -14.75
CA ILE A 101 -9.46 -7.47 -15.88
C ILE A 101 -10.43 -8.48 -16.47
N ALA A 102 -11.72 -8.16 -16.46
CA ALA A 102 -12.73 -8.97 -17.16
C ALA A 102 -12.45 -8.92 -18.67
N LEU A 103 -12.53 -10.07 -19.32
CA LEU A 103 -12.43 -10.15 -20.78
C LEU A 103 -13.79 -9.79 -21.38
N GLU A 104 -13.80 -8.99 -22.45
CA GLU A 104 -15.03 -8.62 -23.16
C GLU A 104 -15.79 -9.85 -23.66
N VAL A 105 -15.04 -10.85 -24.15
CA VAL A 105 -15.56 -12.15 -24.56
C VAL A 105 -14.80 -13.25 -23.82
N PRO A 106 -15.47 -14.08 -23.00
CA PRO A 106 -14.84 -15.23 -22.38
C PRO A 106 -14.53 -16.30 -23.44
N TYR A 107 -13.42 -17.02 -23.26
CA TYR A 107 -13.02 -18.13 -24.12
C TYR A 107 -12.69 -19.37 -23.28
N TYR A 108 -12.45 -20.50 -23.94
CA TYR A 108 -12.15 -21.78 -23.32
C TYR A 108 -10.82 -22.30 -23.85
N THR A 109 -9.98 -22.85 -22.97
CA THR A 109 -8.67 -23.37 -23.35
C THR A 109 -8.52 -24.86 -23.04
N LEU A 110 -7.88 -25.60 -23.94
CA LEU A 110 -7.42 -26.97 -23.74
C LEU A 110 -5.92 -27.06 -24.02
N THR A 111 -5.16 -27.75 -23.17
CA THR A 111 -3.77 -28.06 -23.44
C THR A 111 -3.67 -29.47 -24.00
N VAL A 112 -3.01 -29.59 -25.15
CA VAL A 112 -2.75 -30.86 -25.82
C VAL A 112 -1.24 -31.14 -25.84
N ALA A 113 -0.89 -32.42 -25.78
CA ALA A 113 0.47 -32.90 -25.92
C ALA A 113 0.54 -33.87 -27.11
N PHE A 114 1.52 -33.71 -27.98
CA PHE A 114 1.73 -34.52 -29.17
C PHE A 114 2.80 -35.57 -28.91
N ASN A 115 2.67 -36.72 -29.56
CA ASN A 115 3.64 -37.80 -29.45
C ASN A 115 4.96 -37.47 -30.14
N THR A 116 4.94 -36.59 -31.16
CA THR A 116 6.13 -36.15 -31.91
C THR A 116 6.00 -34.68 -32.34
N ALA A 117 7.13 -33.99 -32.51
CA ALA A 117 7.14 -32.62 -33.00
C ALA A 117 6.56 -32.49 -34.41
N LYS A 118 6.81 -33.49 -35.28
CA LYS A 118 6.25 -33.54 -36.63
C LYS A 118 4.72 -33.60 -36.63
N ALA A 119 4.12 -34.32 -35.67
CA ALA A 119 2.67 -34.39 -35.53
C ALA A 119 2.07 -33.04 -35.10
N LEU A 120 2.77 -32.30 -34.25
CA LEU A 120 2.39 -30.93 -33.86
C LEU A 120 2.43 -30.01 -35.08
N GLU A 121 3.52 -29.98 -35.85
CA GLU A 121 3.62 -29.15 -37.06
C GLU A 121 2.51 -29.49 -38.08
N GLN A 122 2.25 -30.78 -38.31
CA GLN A 122 1.16 -31.22 -39.19
C GLN A 122 -0.23 -30.79 -38.70
N PHE A 123 -0.41 -30.72 -37.38
CA PHE A 123 -1.65 -30.24 -36.78
C PHE A 123 -1.81 -28.73 -36.98
N LEU A 124 -0.75 -27.95 -36.78
CA LEU A 124 -0.75 -26.51 -37.02
C LEU A 124 -1.06 -26.18 -38.48
N ASP A 125 -0.37 -26.81 -39.43
CA ASP A 125 -0.62 -26.59 -40.86
C ASP A 125 -2.09 -26.79 -41.26
N LYS A 126 -2.79 -27.71 -40.60
CA LYS A 126 -4.21 -27.98 -40.86
C LYS A 126 -5.17 -27.10 -40.06
N THR A 127 -4.77 -26.60 -38.89
CA THR A 127 -5.63 -25.78 -38.02
C THR A 127 -5.67 -24.31 -38.40
N VAL A 128 -4.71 -23.81 -39.20
CA VAL A 128 -4.70 -22.45 -39.77
C VAL A 128 -5.97 -22.11 -40.57
N SER A 129 -6.79 -23.10 -40.96
CA SER A 129 -8.07 -22.90 -41.66
C SER A 129 -9.34 -22.84 -40.76
N GLY A 130 -9.22 -22.77 -39.43
CA GLY A 130 -10.39 -22.65 -38.52
C GLY A 130 -11.17 -23.96 -38.30
N CYS A 131 -10.52 -25.11 -38.48
CA CYS A 131 -11.14 -26.42 -38.31
C CYS A 131 -11.43 -26.75 -36.83
N TYR A 132 -12.43 -27.61 -36.60
CA TYR A 132 -12.79 -28.14 -35.27
C TYR A 132 -13.24 -27.11 -34.22
N GLY A 133 -13.58 -25.88 -34.64
CA GLY A 133 -14.02 -24.80 -33.75
C GLY A 133 -12.88 -24.15 -32.95
N ILE A 134 -11.63 -24.46 -33.27
CA ILE A 134 -10.45 -23.81 -32.70
C ILE A 134 -10.39 -22.39 -33.27
N SER A 135 -10.31 -21.42 -32.36
CA SER A 135 -10.26 -19.99 -32.69
C SER A 135 -8.83 -19.47 -32.70
N ASP A 136 -7.94 -20.05 -31.89
CA ASP A 136 -6.53 -19.69 -31.84
C ASP A 136 -5.69 -20.85 -31.26
N THR A 137 -4.39 -20.85 -31.52
CA THR A 137 -3.43 -21.83 -31.01
C THR A 137 -2.19 -21.15 -30.45
N GLU A 138 -1.86 -21.42 -29.19
CA GLU A 138 -0.69 -20.86 -28.53
C GLU A 138 0.31 -21.97 -28.19
N ARG A 139 1.59 -21.77 -28.56
CA ARG A 139 2.68 -22.64 -28.11
C ARG A 139 2.81 -22.56 -26.57
N ILE A 140 3.45 -23.55 -25.96
CA ILE A 140 3.70 -23.53 -24.50
C ILE A 140 5.20 -23.57 -24.27
N ARG A 141 5.71 -22.96 -23.18
CA ARG A 141 7.11 -23.11 -22.79
C ARG A 141 7.40 -24.43 -22.11
N ALA A 142 8.54 -25.02 -22.45
CA ALA A 142 9.15 -26.09 -21.68
C ALA A 142 9.84 -25.52 -20.41
N SER A 143 10.23 -26.41 -19.49
CA SER A 143 10.90 -26.04 -18.23
C SER A 143 12.23 -25.31 -18.43
N ASN A 144 12.83 -25.44 -19.61
CA ASN A 144 14.07 -24.77 -20.01
C ASN A 144 13.81 -23.39 -20.67
N GLY A 145 12.57 -22.89 -20.72
CA GLY A 145 12.22 -21.58 -21.26
C GLY A 145 12.05 -21.49 -22.78
N ASP A 146 12.42 -22.55 -23.51
CA ASP A 146 12.18 -22.68 -24.95
C ASP A 146 10.74 -23.11 -25.24
N ILE A 147 10.33 -22.98 -26.50
CA ILE A 147 9.05 -23.50 -26.98
C ILE A 147 9.05 -25.03 -26.80
N ASP A 148 8.06 -25.55 -26.08
CA ASP A 148 7.84 -26.99 -25.93
C ASP A 148 7.52 -27.56 -27.31
N PRO A 149 8.37 -28.46 -27.85
CA PRO A 149 8.19 -28.96 -29.20
C PRO A 149 7.00 -29.93 -29.32
N LEU A 150 6.37 -30.29 -28.20
CA LEU A 150 5.32 -31.29 -28.12
C LEU A 150 4.02 -30.78 -27.52
N LYS A 151 3.92 -29.53 -27.05
CA LYS A 151 2.70 -29.04 -26.39
C LYS A 151 2.14 -27.77 -27.02
N LEU A 152 0.82 -27.69 -26.98
CA LEU A 152 0.05 -26.57 -27.54
C LEU A 152 -1.17 -26.30 -26.64
N THR A 153 -1.52 -25.03 -26.47
CA THR A 153 -2.80 -24.61 -25.91
C THR A 153 -3.72 -24.21 -27.06
N LEU A 154 -4.91 -24.79 -27.09
CA LEU A 154 -5.97 -24.51 -28.06
C LEU A 154 -7.00 -23.59 -27.41
N THR A 155 -7.41 -22.56 -28.13
CA THR A 155 -8.43 -21.60 -27.69
C THR A 155 -9.71 -21.78 -28.49
N PHE A 156 -10.84 -21.73 -27.79
CA PHE A 156 -12.19 -21.87 -28.36
C PHE A 156 -13.07 -20.74 -27.82
N LEU A 157 -13.80 -20.04 -28.70
CA LEU A 157 -14.80 -19.06 -28.28
C LEU A 157 -16.09 -19.72 -27.76
N ASP A 158 -16.35 -20.96 -28.14
CA ASP A 158 -17.54 -21.74 -27.76
C ASP A 158 -17.19 -22.96 -26.87
N LEU A 159 -17.97 -23.18 -25.82
CA LEU A 159 -17.76 -24.30 -24.89
C LEU A 159 -18.06 -25.64 -25.54
N GLU A 160 -19.11 -25.71 -26.35
CA GLU A 160 -19.55 -26.98 -26.96
C GLU A 160 -18.59 -27.41 -28.07
N ALA A 161 -17.99 -26.48 -28.80
CA ALA A 161 -16.84 -26.75 -29.67
C ALA A 161 -15.65 -27.33 -28.90
N ALA A 162 -15.29 -26.72 -27.76
CA ALA A 162 -14.17 -27.20 -26.94
C ALA A 162 -14.43 -28.61 -26.37
N LYS A 163 -15.65 -28.89 -25.88
CA LYS A 163 -16.03 -30.22 -25.39
C LYS A 163 -16.01 -31.27 -26.51
N ARG A 164 -16.59 -30.95 -27.67
CA ARG A 164 -16.55 -31.85 -28.84
C ARG A 164 -15.13 -32.20 -29.24
N PHE A 165 -14.22 -31.22 -29.26
CA PHE A 165 -12.81 -31.49 -29.51
C PHE A 165 -12.20 -32.39 -28.43
N ALA A 166 -12.54 -32.17 -27.16
CA ALA A 166 -12.00 -32.94 -26.05
C ALA A 166 -12.45 -34.42 -26.04
N ASP A 167 -13.67 -34.69 -26.50
CA ASP A 167 -14.28 -36.04 -26.51
C ASP A 167 -13.99 -36.82 -27.81
N ASP A 168 -13.40 -36.19 -28.82
CA ASP A 168 -13.14 -36.80 -30.13
C ASP A 168 -11.91 -37.73 -30.11
N GLN A 169 -12.17 -39.03 -29.97
CA GLN A 169 -11.14 -40.07 -30.02
C GLN A 169 -10.51 -40.23 -31.42
N GLN A 170 -11.19 -39.80 -32.48
CA GLN A 170 -10.66 -39.87 -33.83
C GLN A 170 -9.59 -38.80 -34.05
N ILE A 171 -9.78 -37.59 -33.51
CA ILE A 171 -8.77 -36.51 -33.55
C ILE A 171 -7.51 -36.91 -32.80
N THR A 172 -7.63 -37.44 -31.58
CA THR A 172 -6.49 -37.87 -30.76
C THR A 172 -5.66 -38.95 -31.48
N THR A 173 -6.32 -39.92 -32.11
CA THR A 173 -5.66 -40.99 -32.88
C THR A 173 -5.03 -40.47 -34.18
N THR A 174 -5.76 -39.64 -34.93
CA THR A 174 -5.32 -39.12 -36.25
C THR A 174 -4.08 -38.24 -36.15
N TYR A 175 -4.02 -37.41 -35.11
CA TYR A 175 -2.94 -36.45 -34.90
C TYR A 175 -1.92 -36.89 -33.84
N GLY A 176 -2.09 -38.08 -33.25
CA GLY A 176 -1.21 -38.59 -32.20
C GLY A 176 -1.06 -37.60 -31.04
N LEU A 177 -2.19 -37.11 -30.52
CA LEU A 177 -2.23 -36.13 -29.43
C LEU A 177 -3.03 -36.64 -28.23
N GLU A 178 -2.65 -36.16 -27.04
CA GLU A 178 -3.31 -36.40 -25.75
C GLU A 178 -3.81 -35.08 -25.17
N ILE A 179 -5.06 -35.05 -24.69
CA ILE A 179 -5.63 -33.88 -24.00
C ILE A 179 -5.26 -33.94 -22.53
N ARG A 180 -4.53 -32.93 -22.04
CA ARG A 180 -3.96 -32.92 -20.68
C ARG A 180 -4.99 -32.51 -19.62
N ASN A 181 -5.87 -31.58 -19.97
CA ASN A 181 -6.94 -31.07 -19.15
C ASN A 181 -8.26 -31.60 -19.74
N LYS A 182 -8.77 -32.70 -19.17
CA LYS A 182 -9.99 -33.41 -19.61
C LYS A 182 -11.26 -32.53 -19.70
N GLN A 183 -11.22 -31.31 -19.16
CA GLN A 183 -12.31 -30.34 -19.29
C GLN A 183 -11.77 -28.98 -19.77
N PRO A 184 -12.46 -28.32 -20.72
CA PRO A 184 -12.10 -26.98 -21.17
C PRO A 184 -12.08 -25.98 -20.00
N GLN A 185 -11.00 -25.22 -19.88
CA GLN A 185 -10.90 -24.19 -18.85
C GLN A 185 -11.46 -22.87 -19.35
N LYS A 186 -12.54 -22.38 -18.72
CA LYS A 186 -13.09 -21.06 -19.02
C LYS A 186 -12.13 -19.95 -18.56
N LYS A 187 -11.85 -19.01 -19.45
CA LYS A 187 -11.13 -17.76 -19.20
C LYS A 187 -12.08 -16.60 -19.41
N SER A 188 -12.50 -15.97 -18.32
CA SER A 188 -13.39 -14.79 -18.33
C SER A 188 -12.72 -13.54 -17.77
N SER A 189 -11.50 -13.66 -17.27
CA SER A 189 -10.69 -12.56 -16.81
C SER A 189 -9.21 -12.91 -16.96
N ARG A 190 -8.38 -11.88 -17.08
CA ARG A 190 -6.92 -11.99 -17.00
C ARG A 190 -6.40 -11.21 -15.80
N THR A 191 -5.33 -11.70 -15.21
CA THR A 191 -4.64 -10.99 -14.13
C THR A 191 -3.53 -10.15 -14.73
N ALA A 192 -3.57 -8.84 -14.46
CA ALA A 192 -2.52 -7.91 -14.81
C ALA A 192 -1.94 -7.29 -13.52
N TYR A 193 -0.65 -7.04 -13.53
CA TYR A 193 0.09 -6.42 -12.44
C TYR A 193 0.55 -5.05 -12.87
N ARG A 194 0.26 -4.06 -12.04
CA ARG A 194 0.76 -2.70 -12.21
C ARG A 194 1.81 -2.46 -11.14
N LEU A 195 3.06 -2.29 -11.56
CA LEU A 195 4.20 -2.06 -10.68
C LEU A 195 4.65 -0.60 -10.81
N LEU A 196 4.84 0.08 -9.69
CA LEU A 196 5.64 1.31 -9.65
C LEU A 196 7.05 0.94 -9.24
N VAL A 197 8.00 1.30 -10.09
CA VAL A 197 9.37 0.85 -9.98
C VAL A 197 10.31 2.03 -9.98
N GLN A 198 11.22 2.03 -9.01
CA GLN A 198 12.22 3.05 -8.82
C GLN A 198 13.56 2.60 -9.42
N PHE A 199 14.09 3.45 -10.31
CA PHE A 199 15.46 3.43 -10.79
C PHE A 199 16.27 4.37 -9.92
N SER A 200 17.22 3.85 -9.14
CA SER A 200 17.99 4.64 -8.16
C SER A 200 18.93 5.65 -8.81
N ASP A 201 19.48 5.30 -9.98
CA ASP A 201 20.43 6.11 -10.75
C ASP A 201 20.44 5.72 -12.24
N ALA A 202 21.19 6.49 -13.03
CA ALA A 202 21.35 6.26 -14.45
C ALA A 202 21.97 4.89 -14.80
N HIS A 203 22.76 4.28 -13.91
CA HIS A 203 23.38 2.98 -14.18
C HIS A 203 22.35 1.85 -14.13
N VAL A 204 21.42 1.86 -13.17
CA VAL A 204 20.30 0.90 -13.11
C VAL A 204 19.43 1.00 -14.36
N LEU A 205 19.15 2.22 -14.83
CA LEU A 205 18.38 2.44 -16.06
C LEU A 205 19.10 1.91 -17.30
N GLN A 206 20.40 2.18 -17.44
CA GLN A 206 21.22 1.69 -18.54
C GLN A 206 21.29 0.16 -18.56
N ASN A 207 21.39 -0.49 -17.40
CA ASN A 207 21.39 -1.94 -17.29
C ASN A 207 20.06 -2.55 -17.76
N PHE A 208 18.93 -1.98 -17.35
CA PHE A 208 17.62 -2.40 -17.82
C PHE A 208 17.48 -2.26 -19.36
N GLN A 209 17.92 -1.14 -19.93
CA GLN A 209 17.90 -0.92 -21.38
C GLN A 209 18.82 -1.91 -22.13
N ARG A 210 19.99 -2.23 -21.57
CA ARG A 210 20.91 -3.21 -22.15
C ARG A 210 20.28 -4.59 -22.26
N GLU A 211 19.64 -5.06 -21.19
CA GLU A 211 18.98 -6.38 -21.18
C GLU A 211 17.79 -6.43 -22.15
N LEU A 212 17.05 -5.33 -22.28
CA LEU A 212 15.97 -5.22 -23.28
C LEU A 212 16.51 -5.28 -24.72
N GLU A 213 17.67 -4.66 -24.98
CA GLU A 213 18.32 -4.70 -26.28
C GLU A 213 18.84 -6.12 -26.59
N MET A 214 19.41 -6.81 -25.61
CA MET A 214 19.81 -8.22 -25.74
C MET A 214 18.60 -9.11 -26.05
N TYR A 215 17.46 -8.88 -25.38
CA TYR A 215 16.20 -9.57 -25.66
C TYR A 215 15.73 -9.34 -27.10
N ARG A 216 15.71 -8.07 -27.55
CA ARG A 216 15.32 -7.70 -28.92
C ARG A 216 16.18 -8.37 -29.99
N GLN A 217 17.47 -8.53 -29.72
CA GLN A 217 18.43 -9.16 -30.63
C GLN A 217 18.44 -10.69 -30.55
N GLY A 218 17.69 -11.30 -29.63
CA GLY A 218 17.70 -12.76 -29.43
C GLY A 218 19.04 -13.27 -28.89
N GLN A 219 19.79 -12.44 -28.18
CA GLN A 219 21.11 -12.77 -27.66
C GLN A 219 21.03 -13.87 -26.59
N MET A 220 21.83 -14.93 -26.77
CA MET A 220 21.84 -16.11 -25.90
C MET A 220 22.86 -16.04 -24.76
N ASN A 221 23.86 -15.17 -24.87
CA ASN A 221 24.85 -14.93 -23.82
C ASN A 221 24.20 -14.36 -22.55
N ALA A 222 24.70 -14.78 -21.39
CA ALA A 222 24.24 -14.23 -20.12
C ALA A 222 24.74 -12.78 -19.94
N GLY A 223 23.85 -11.91 -19.45
CA GLY A 223 24.18 -10.61 -18.89
C GLY A 223 23.91 -10.66 -17.38
N GLU A 224 23.22 -9.66 -16.85
CA GLU A 224 22.60 -9.70 -15.51
C GLU A 224 21.49 -10.77 -15.44
N LEU A 225 20.80 -10.97 -16.57
CA LEU A 225 19.81 -12.01 -16.78
C LEU A 225 20.31 -13.06 -17.78
N THR A 226 19.79 -14.29 -17.66
CA THR A 226 19.93 -15.31 -18.69
C THR A 226 18.97 -15.02 -19.86
N ALA A 227 19.20 -15.61 -21.03
CA ALA A 227 18.29 -15.47 -22.17
C ALA A 227 16.84 -15.89 -21.85
N ASN A 228 16.68 -16.91 -21.01
CA ASN A 228 15.37 -17.34 -20.53
C ASN A 228 14.71 -16.33 -19.62
N GLN A 229 15.47 -15.73 -18.71
CA GLN A 229 14.97 -14.72 -17.79
C GLN A 229 14.61 -13.42 -18.51
N ARG A 230 15.37 -13.04 -19.54
CA ARG A 230 15.00 -11.95 -20.44
C ARG A 230 13.66 -12.21 -21.12
N ARG A 231 13.49 -13.40 -21.71
CA ARG A 231 12.21 -13.80 -22.31
C ARG A 231 11.08 -13.77 -21.29
N GLU A 232 11.30 -14.35 -20.11
CA GLU A 232 10.31 -14.37 -19.03
C GLU A 232 9.85 -12.95 -18.65
N LEU A 233 10.80 -12.02 -18.45
CA LEU A 233 10.51 -10.65 -18.06
C LEU A 233 9.84 -9.83 -19.17
N PHE A 234 10.44 -9.80 -20.37
CA PHE A 234 10.02 -8.88 -21.42
C PHE A 234 8.82 -9.39 -22.21
N ASP A 235 8.59 -10.70 -22.28
CA ASP A 235 7.37 -11.24 -22.91
C ASP A 235 6.12 -10.97 -22.06
N ALA A 236 6.25 -10.92 -20.73
CA ALA A 236 5.18 -10.52 -19.80
C ALA A 236 4.91 -9.01 -19.82
N MET A 237 5.85 -8.18 -20.26
CA MET A 237 5.74 -6.73 -20.19
C MET A 237 4.75 -6.22 -21.24
N GLU A 238 3.62 -5.67 -20.77
CA GLU A 238 2.61 -5.07 -21.64
C GLU A 238 2.85 -3.58 -21.84
N ASP A 239 3.33 -2.89 -20.79
CA ASP A 239 3.39 -1.44 -20.78
C ASP A 239 4.55 -0.89 -19.94
N PHE A 240 5.01 0.29 -20.34
CA PHE A 240 6.03 1.09 -19.68
C PHE A 240 5.67 2.57 -19.88
N ARG A 241 5.46 3.33 -18.81
CA ARG A 241 5.09 4.75 -18.89
C ARG A 241 5.53 5.54 -17.67
N GLY A 242 5.64 6.86 -17.85
CA GLY A 242 5.76 7.81 -16.75
C GLY A 242 4.48 7.89 -15.94
N LEU A 243 4.58 8.40 -14.71
CA LEU A 243 3.42 8.70 -13.88
C LEU A 243 2.69 9.92 -14.45
N THR A 244 1.36 9.86 -14.54
CA THR A 244 0.54 11.01 -14.94
C THR A 244 0.11 11.83 -13.73
N ARG A 245 -0.46 13.01 -14.02
CA ARG A 245 -1.22 13.82 -13.08
C ARG A 245 -2.23 12.99 -12.27
N GLU A 246 -3.00 12.14 -12.95
CA GLU A 246 -4.06 11.34 -12.35
C GLU A 246 -3.50 10.27 -11.41
N ASP A 247 -2.30 9.73 -11.67
CA ASP A 247 -1.63 8.78 -10.77
C ASP A 247 -1.22 9.44 -9.45
N ARG A 248 -0.83 10.73 -9.48
CA ARG A 248 -0.40 11.51 -8.32
C ARG A 248 -1.54 12.14 -7.53
N MET A 249 -2.74 12.18 -8.10
CA MET A 249 -3.90 12.77 -7.44
C MET A 249 -4.38 11.85 -6.29
N GLY A 250 -4.78 12.42 -5.16
CA GLY A 250 -5.36 11.68 -4.04
C GLY A 250 -6.87 11.47 -4.19
N GLU A 251 -7.44 10.61 -3.36
CA GLU A 251 -8.86 10.23 -3.47
C GLU A 251 -9.78 11.40 -3.17
N ARG A 252 -9.45 12.25 -2.18
CA ARG A 252 -10.29 13.40 -1.84
C ARG A 252 -10.31 14.41 -2.98
N ILE A 253 -9.17 14.74 -3.56
CA ILE A 253 -9.13 15.62 -4.74
C ILE A 253 -9.96 15.02 -5.89
N ARG A 254 -9.84 13.70 -6.16
CA ARG A 254 -10.60 13.04 -7.25
C ARG A 254 -12.12 13.08 -7.03
N THR A 255 -12.57 12.89 -5.79
CA THR A 255 -13.98 12.70 -5.47
C THR A 255 -14.70 14.01 -5.11
N GLU A 256 -14.02 14.89 -4.38
CA GLU A 256 -14.59 16.14 -3.90
C GLU A 256 -14.24 17.34 -4.79
N GLY A 257 -13.12 17.26 -5.52
CA GLY A 257 -12.52 18.41 -6.19
C GLY A 257 -11.97 19.44 -5.20
N ILE A 258 -11.49 20.56 -5.74
CA ILE A 258 -11.11 21.73 -4.94
C ILE A 258 -12.29 22.70 -4.93
N LYS A 259 -12.76 23.08 -3.73
CA LYS A 259 -13.96 23.91 -3.55
C LYS A 259 -13.59 25.25 -2.92
N GLY A 260 -14.16 26.33 -3.43
CA GLY A 260 -13.97 27.69 -2.92
C GLY A 260 -12.82 28.45 -3.59
N GLU A 261 -12.51 29.63 -3.05
CA GLU A 261 -11.41 30.49 -3.47
C GLU A 261 -10.46 30.71 -2.29
N GLY A 262 -9.15 30.72 -2.55
CA GLY A 262 -8.13 30.98 -1.53
C GLY A 262 -6.97 30.00 -1.57
N PRO A 263 -6.02 30.13 -0.65
CA PRO A 263 -4.96 29.14 -0.49
C PRO A 263 -5.53 27.88 0.17
N PHE A 264 -5.28 26.74 -0.46
CA PHE A 264 -5.63 25.41 0.05
C PHE A 264 -4.41 24.76 0.67
N PHE A 265 -4.64 23.88 1.65
CA PHE A 265 -3.61 22.98 2.14
C PHE A 265 -3.61 21.70 1.33
N PHE A 266 -2.42 21.17 1.07
CA PHE A 266 -2.17 19.94 0.35
C PHE A 266 -1.20 19.08 1.14
N ASP A 267 -1.62 17.85 1.43
CA ASP A 267 -0.73 16.81 1.94
C ASP A 267 0.03 16.22 0.75
N VAL A 268 1.36 16.32 0.77
CA VAL A 268 2.22 15.87 -0.33
C VAL A 268 3.14 14.76 0.15
N ASP A 269 3.14 13.65 -0.57
CA ASP A 269 4.10 12.55 -0.41
C ASP A 269 5.14 12.67 -1.54
N LEU A 270 6.43 12.71 -1.19
CA LEU A 270 7.53 12.74 -2.14
C LEU A 270 8.30 11.42 -2.15
N TRP A 271 8.75 11.00 -3.32
CA TRP A 271 9.68 9.87 -3.46
C TRP A 271 11.03 10.20 -2.82
N PHE A 272 11.53 9.29 -1.98
CA PHE A 272 12.86 9.42 -1.36
C PHE A 272 13.75 8.22 -1.72
N PRO A 273 14.91 8.43 -2.39
CA PRO A 273 15.80 7.34 -2.78
C PRO A 273 16.52 6.64 -1.63
N GLY A 274 16.33 7.07 -0.38
CA GLY A 274 17.04 6.54 0.78
C GLY A 274 18.55 6.75 0.68
N ARG A 275 19.05 7.99 0.87
CA ARG A 275 20.50 8.30 0.98
C ARG A 275 20.74 9.54 1.85
N SER A 276 21.97 9.66 2.35
CA SER A 276 22.60 10.72 3.19
C SER A 276 21.88 12.07 3.35
N GLY A 277 22.03 12.72 4.52
CA GLY A 277 21.36 13.99 4.85
C GLY A 277 21.58 15.14 3.87
N GLU A 278 22.64 15.13 3.04
CA GLU A 278 22.84 16.12 1.97
C GLU A 278 21.81 15.98 0.85
N HIS A 279 21.43 14.76 0.49
CA HIS A 279 20.41 14.52 -0.53
C HIS A 279 19.03 14.98 -0.07
N LEU A 280 18.71 14.81 1.21
CA LEU A 280 17.47 15.33 1.78
C LEU A 280 17.39 16.86 1.66
N ARG A 281 18.47 17.57 2.05
CA ARG A 281 18.55 19.03 1.93
C ARG A 281 18.42 19.51 0.50
N GLU A 282 18.99 18.78 -0.46
CA GLU A 282 18.82 19.08 -1.89
C GLU A 282 17.36 18.97 -2.32
N VAL A 283 16.71 17.84 -2.01
CA VAL A 283 15.32 17.58 -2.38
C VAL A 283 14.39 18.61 -1.75
N GLU A 284 14.59 18.92 -0.47
CA GLU A 284 13.82 19.95 0.23
C GLU A 284 13.99 21.32 -0.46
N ARG A 285 15.23 21.72 -0.77
CA ARG A 285 15.49 23.00 -1.43
C ARG A 285 14.88 23.09 -2.82
N GLN A 286 14.99 22.04 -3.62
CA GLN A 286 14.40 21.97 -4.96
C GLN A 286 12.86 22.02 -4.87
N PHE A 287 12.27 21.21 -3.99
CA PHE A 287 10.82 21.18 -3.80
C PHE A 287 10.28 22.52 -3.34
N ARG A 288 10.93 23.17 -2.37
CA ARG A 288 10.52 24.50 -1.88
C ARG A 288 10.53 25.54 -3.01
N LYS A 289 11.57 25.56 -3.85
CA LYS A 289 11.63 26.45 -5.02
C LYS A 289 10.49 26.21 -6.01
N VAL A 290 10.10 24.95 -6.24
CA VAL A 290 9.00 24.60 -7.14
C VAL A 290 7.66 25.13 -6.60
N VAL A 291 7.43 25.00 -5.29
CA VAL A 291 6.23 25.50 -4.62
C VAL A 291 6.19 27.04 -4.59
N GLU A 292 7.32 27.69 -4.31
CA GLU A 292 7.42 29.15 -4.23
C GLU A 292 7.19 29.83 -5.59
N ARG A 293 7.54 29.18 -6.71
CA ARG A 293 7.31 29.71 -8.08
C ARG A 293 5.85 29.98 -8.39
N THR A 294 4.92 29.28 -7.74
CA THR A 294 3.47 29.46 -7.90
C THR A 294 2.84 30.30 -6.78
N GLY A 295 3.66 30.93 -5.93
CA GLY A 295 3.21 31.66 -4.75
C GLY A 295 2.74 30.76 -3.60
N GLY A 296 3.03 29.45 -3.66
CA GLY A 296 2.76 28.53 -2.56
C GLY A 296 3.82 28.60 -1.46
N GLN A 297 3.52 27.99 -0.32
CA GLN A 297 4.40 27.89 0.83
C GLN A 297 4.45 26.45 1.35
N VAL A 298 5.64 25.95 1.66
CA VAL A 298 5.79 24.71 2.42
C VAL A 298 5.59 25.03 3.90
N THR A 299 4.47 24.58 4.49
CA THR A 299 4.09 24.87 5.89
C THR A 299 4.62 23.82 6.86
N ASP A 300 4.82 22.58 6.38
CA ASP A 300 5.47 21.50 7.10
C ASP A 300 6.63 20.95 6.28
N SER A 301 7.85 21.01 6.83
CA SER A 301 9.06 20.66 6.09
C SER A 301 9.12 19.16 5.81
N PRO A 302 9.66 18.72 4.65
CA PRO A 302 9.75 17.32 4.29
C PRO A 302 10.42 16.45 5.37
N SER A 303 9.66 15.53 5.94
CA SER A 303 10.11 14.61 6.98
C SER A 303 10.20 13.18 6.46
N VAL A 304 11.29 12.49 6.77
CA VAL A 304 11.51 11.11 6.31
C VAL A 304 10.59 10.14 7.03
N VAL A 305 9.95 9.23 6.28
CA VAL A 305 9.19 8.10 6.84
C VAL A 305 9.70 6.80 6.24
N ALA A 306 10.07 5.85 7.11
CA ALA A 306 10.57 4.52 6.74
C ALA A 306 11.66 4.55 5.65
N GLU A 307 12.53 5.56 5.68
CA GLU A 307 13.67 5.76 4.75
C GLU A 307 13.32 5.74 3.25
N SER A 308 12.04 5.84 2.90
CA SER A 308 11.55 5.59 1.53
C SER A 308 10.64 6.71 0.99
N MET A 309 10.12 7.56 1.86
CA MET A 309 9.30 8.72 1.47
C MET A 309 9.63 9.95 2.30
N LEU A 310 9.33 11.12 1.75
CA LEU A 310 9.21 12.36 2.51
C LEU A 310 7.75 12.78 2.57
N LEU A 311 7.28 13.14 3.76
CA LEU A 311 5.95 13.71 3.95
C LEU A 311 6.09 15.20 4.23
N THR A 312 5.31 16.02 3.53
CA THR A 312 5.35 17.48 3.65
C THR A 312 3.95 18.05 3.44
N LYS A 313 3.76 19.30 3.90
CA LYS A 313 2.52 20.03 3.72
C LYS A 313 2.78 21.34 2.98
N VAL A 314 1.91 21.62 2.02
CA VAL A 314 1.99 22.81 1.17
C VAL A 314 0.69 23.59 1.26
N GLN A 315 0.78 24.88 1.46
CA GLN A 315 -0.32 25.82 1.26
C GLN A 315 -0.17 26.51 -0.10
N GLY A 316 -1.21 26.56 -0.92
CA GLY A 316 -1.11 27.21 -2.23
C GLY A 316 -2.40 27.27 -3.04
N SER A 317 -2.30 27.84 -4.23
CA SER A 317 -3.40 27.99 -5.18
C SER A 317 -3.62 26.75 -6.04
N LEU A 318 -4.63 26.76 -6.92
CA LEU A 318 -4.80 25.75 -7.97
C LEU A 318 -3.57 25.63 -8.89
N ALA A 319 -2.86 26.73 -9.16
CA ALA A 319 -1.61 26.70 -9.93
C ALA A 319 -0.51 25.92 -9.18
N THR A 320 -0.51 26.00 -7.84
CA THR A 320 0.41 25.21 -7.00
C THR A 320 0.04 23.73 -7.09
N LEU A 321 -1.24 23.37 -7.00
CA LEU A 321 -1.70 22.00 -7.18
C LEU A 321 -1.30 21.43 -8.54
N GLU A 322 -1.56 22.16 -9.63
CA GLU A 322 -1.19 21.70 -10.99
C GLU A 322 0.33 21.53 -11.12
N THR A 323 1.13 22.39 -10.49
CA THR A 323 2.59 22.22 -10.45
C THR A 323 2.98 20.96 -9.68
N LEU A 324 2.37 20.68 -8.52
CA LEU A 324 2.64 19.47 -7.73
C LEU A 324 2.23 18.20 -8.48
N LEU A 325 1.08 18.19 -9.16
CA LEU A 325 0.60 17.03 -9.94
C LEU A 325 1.47 16.72 -11.16
N ASN A 326 2.23 17.70 -11.64
CA ASN A 326 3.20 17.53 -12.74
C ASN A 326 4.65 17.42 -12.23
N TYR A 327 4.90 17.53 -10.93
CA TYR A 327 6.23 17.37 -10.34
C TYR A 327 6.56 15.89 -10.20
N ASP A 328 7.58 15.44 -10.91
CA ASP A 328 7.95 14.03 -11.04
C ASP A 328 8.30 13.35 -9.70
N ARG A 329 8.86 14.10 -8.74
CA ARG A 329 9.18 13.63 -7.39
C ARG A 329 7.96 13.47 -6.48
N VAL A 330 6.81 14.02 -6.85
CA VAL A 330 5.56 13.80 -6.11
C VAL A 330 5.09 12.39 -6.37
N ALA A 331 4.94 11.63 -5.29
CA ALA A 331 4.26 10.35 -5.30
C ALA A 331 2.74 10.55 -5.23
N LEU A 332 2.29 11.51 -4.43
CA LEU A 332 0.88 11.75 -4.18
C LEU A 332 0.64 13.18 -3.65
N VAL A 333 -0.45 13.79 -4.07
CA VAL A 333 -0.99 15.05 -3.53
C VAL A 333 -2.45 14.82 -3.19
N ASP A 334 -2.89 15.23 -2.01
CA ASP A 334 -4.28 15.15 -1.61
C ASP A 334 -4.69 16.33 -0.73
N LEU A 335 -6.00 16.46 -0.51
CA LEU A 335 -6.50 17.33 0.54
C LEU A 335 -6.18 16.74 1.92
N PRO A 336 -6.08 17.57 2.99
CA PRO A 336 -5.84 17.12 4.36
C PRO A 336 -6.80 15.98 4.76
N PRO A 337 -6.43 15.09 5.69
CA PRO A 337 -7.32 14.00 6.09
C PRO A 337 -8.61 14.52 6.73
N GLN A 338 -9.74 13.91 6.38
CA GLN A 338 -10.99 14.03 7.13
C GLN A 338 -11.19 12.82 8.03
N PHE A 339 -11.56 13.10 9.27
CA PHE A 339 -11.89 12.11 10.28
C PHE A 339 -13.39 12.12 10.53
N PRO A 340 -14.03 10.95 10.65
CA PRO A 340 -15.46 10.90 10.92
C PRO A 340 -15.74 11.55 12.28
N ALA A 341 -16.84 12.30 12.36
CA ALA A 341 -17.26 12.92 13.61
C ALA A 341 -17.43 11.86 14.71
N ALA A 342 -16.88 12.16 15.89
CA ALA A 342 -17.11 11.36 17.08
C ALA A 342 -18.59 11.42 17.45
N GLN A 343 -19.28 10.28 17.42
CA GLN A 343 -20.63 10.18 17.98
C GLN A 343 -20.50 9.75 19.44
N PHE A 344 -20.75 10.66 20.36
CA PHE A 344 -20.96 10.33 21.77
C PHE A 344 -22.32 10.86 22.20
N SER A 345 -23.10 9.99 22.84
CA SER A 345 -24.35 10.38 23.49
C SER A 345 -24.05 10.77 24.93
N ILE A 346 -24.62 11.88 25.38
CA ILE A 346 -24.65 12.21 26.81
C ILE A 346 -25.57 11.17 27.47
N PHE A 347 -25.04 10.39 28.41
CA PHE A 347 -25.82 9.47 29.21
C PHE A 347 -26.53 10.22 30.35
N GLN A 348 -27.51 9.54 30.96
CA GLN A 348 -28.28 9.97 32.13
C GLN A 348 -27.44 10.66 33.21
N ASP A 349 -28.07 11.52 34.01
CA ASP A 349 -27.47 12.06 35.23
C ASP A 349 -27.03 10.90 36.14
N ILE A 350 -25.71 10.74 36.28
CA ILE A 350 -25.09 9.73 37.15
C ILE A 350 -24.44 10.43 38.35
N GLU A 351 -24.56 9.82 39.52
CA GLU A 351 -23.75 10.23 40.67
C GLU A 351 -22.31 9.73 40.46
N LEU A 352 -21.37 10.68 40.36
CA LEU A 352 -19.95 10.37 40.27
C LEU A 352 -19.41 10.00 41.68
N PRO A 353 -18.42 9.10 41.77
CA PRO A 353 -17.76 8.82 43.04
C PRO A 353 -17.10 10.08 43.59
N GLN A 354 -17.21 10.30 44.90
CA GLN A 354 -16.59 11.45 45.57
C GLN A 354 -15.06 11.31 45.61
N ASP A 355 -14.56 10.08 45.78
CA ASP A 355 -13.13 9.76 45.80
C ASP A 355 -12.81 8.65 44.79
N THR A 356 -11.80 8.87 43.96
CA THR A 356 -11.20 7.84 43.11
C THR A 356 -9.93 7.30 43.76
N LEU A 357 -9.62 6.02 43.53
CA LEU A 357 -8.42 5.40 44.08
C LEU A 357 -7.16 6.06 43.49
N GLU A 358 -6.26 6.55 44.33
CA GLU A 358 -4.95 7.01 43.88
C GLU A 358 -4.08 5.84 43.41
N LEU A 359 -3.47 5.99 42.24
CA LEU A 359 -2.54 5.00 41.70
C LEU A 359 -1.14 5.20 42.31
N PRO A 360 -0.41 4.11 42.62
CA PRO A 360 0.97 4.23 43.06
C PRO A 360 1.84 4.82 41.94
N SER A 361 2.96 5.43 42.31
CA SER A 361 3.84 6.12 41.36
C SER A 361 4.44 5.19 40.30
N ASP A 362 4.54 3.89 40.58
CA ASP A 362 5.04 2.86 39.67
C ASP A 362 3.95 2.19 38.82
N ALA A 363 2.68 2.64 38.94
CA ALA A 363 1.60 2.20 38.06
C ALA A 363 1.92 2.50 36.58
N PRO A 364 1.46 1.64 35.65
CA PRO A 364 1.78 1.77 34.23
C PRO A 364 1.27 3.09 33.65
N LEU A 365 2.06 3.69 32.75
CA LEU A 365 1.68 4.88 31.99
C LEU A 365 1.01 4.51 30.67
N ALA A 366 -0.10 5.18 30.37
CA ALA A 366 -0.73 5.15 29.05
C ALA A 366 -0.91 6.59 28.55
N CYS A 367 -0.56 6.82 27.29
CA CYS A 367 -0.76 8.09 26.61
C CYS A 367 -1.98 8.02 25.70
N VAL A 368 -2.90 8.97 25.83
CA VAL A 368 -3.99 9.19 24.88
C VAL A 368 -3.56 10.30 23.93
N VAL A 369 -3.47 9.99 22.64
CA VAL A 369 -3.19 10.96 21.57
C VAL A 369 -4.53 11.29 20.93
N ASP A 370 -5.09 12.48 21.20
CA ASP A 370 -6.48 12.81 20.84
C ASP A 370 -6.76 14.33 20.92
N SER A 371 -8.00 14.78 21.20
CA SER A 371 -8.41 16.18 21.34
C SER A 371 -8.05 16.84 22.67
N GLY A 372 -7.30 16.16 23.54
CA GLY A 372 -6.93 16.61 24.87
C GLY A 372 -7.73 15.91 25.98
N VAL A 373 -7.56 16.36 27.22
CA VAL A 373 -8.29 15.85 28.39
C VAL A 373 -8.75 17.00 29.26
N VAL A 374 -9.90 16.87 29.93
CA VAL A 374 -10.26 17.73 31.08
C VAL A 374 -9.67 17.11 32.35
N ALA A 375 -8.44 17.50 32.72
CA ALA A 375 -7.72 16.88 33.83
C ALA A 375 -8.41 17.05 35.20
N GLY A 376 -9.18 18.13 35.38
CA GLY A 376 -10.00 18.39 36.57
C GLY A 376 -11.32 17.62 36.63
N HIS A 377 -11.60 16.73 35.67
CA HIS A 377 -12.81 15.90 35.72
C HIS A 377 -12.75 14.98 36.97
N PRO A 378 -13.83 14.83 37.77
CA PRO A 378 -13.78 14.06 39.02
C PRO A 378 -13.28 12.61 38.89
N LEU A 379 -13.52 11.98 37.73
CA LEU A 379 -12.99 10.65 37.42
C LEU A 379 -11.54 10.63 36.91
N LEU A 380 -10.98 11.75 36.46
CA LEU A 380 -9.62 11.78 35.88
C LEU A 380 -8.62 12.50 36.78
N GLN A 381 -9.09 13.36 37.68
CA GLN A 381 -8.25 14.00 38.69
C GLN A 381 -7.46 12.95 39.47
N GLY A 382 -6.17 13.21 39.70
CA GLY A 382 -5.25 12.26 40.34
C GLY A 382 -4.69 11.16 39.43
N THR A 383 -5.26 10.92 38.25
CA THR A 383 -4.71 9.96 37.27
C THR A 383 -3.85 10.61 36.19
N VAL A 384 -4.15 11.86 35.82
CA VAL A 384 -3.41 12.63 34.82
C VAL A 384 -2.05 13.05 35.38
N VAL A 385 -0.98 12.64 34.71
CA VAL A 385 0.41 12.93 35.07
C VAL A 385 0.92 14.17 34.37
N ASP A 386 0.60 14.32 33.09
CA ASP A 386 0.97 15.48 32.27
C ASP A 386 0.02 15.59 31.07
N GLU A 387 -0.16 16.82 30.58
CA GLU A 387 -0.98 17.14 29.42
C GLU A 387 -0.30 18.21 28.56
N ARG A 388 -0.17 17.96 27.26
CA ARG A 388 0.51 18.88 26.33
C ARG A 388 -0.22 19.01 25.01
N ASP A 389 -0.18 20.21 24.46
CA ASP A 389 -0.65 20.54 23.11
C ASP A 389 0.49 20.36 22.10
N PHE A 390 0.26 19.60 21.04
CA PHE A 390 1.20 19.31 19.96
C PHE A 390 0.74 19.98 18.67
N ASP A 391 0.64 21.30 18.72
CA ASP A 391 0.32 22.17 17.60
C ASP A 391 -1.13 21.98 17.07
N SER A 392 -2.10 21.71 17.96
CA SER A 392 -3.53 21.68 17.58
C SER A 392 -4.09 23.03 17.13
N GLY A 393 -3.36 24.13 17.41
CA GLY A 393 -3.76 25.50 17.11
C GLY A 393 -4.64 26.16 18.19
N GLU A 394 -5.06 25.42 19.22
CA GLU A 394 -5.86 25.96 20.34
C GLU A 394 -5.00 26.52 21.48
N ASN A 395 -3.69 26.26 21.49
CA ASN A 395 -2.73 26.74 22.50
C ASN A 395 -3.12 26.38 23.94
N THR A 396 -3.79 25.24 24.12
CA THR A 396 -4.18 24.68 25.42
C THR A 396 -4.18 23.17 25.32
N PRO A 397 -3.70 22.43 26.34
CA PRO A 397 -3.78 20.98 26.36
C PRO A 397 -5.19 20.46 26.72
N THR A 398 -6.04 21.34 27.23
CA THR A 398 -7.40 20.98 27.68
C THR A 398 -8.28 20.57 26.51
N ASP A 399 -9.10 19.55 26.73
CA ASP A 399 -10.09 19.12 25.76
C ASP A 399 -11.20 20.14 25.59
N LEU A 400 -11.32 20.70 24.38
CA LEU A 400 -12.43 21.58 24.02
C LEU A 400 -13.53 20.84 23.29
N VAL A 401 -13.41 19.56 22.94
CA VAL A 401 -14.46 18.84 22.19
C VAL A 401 -15.15 17.79 23.05
N GLY A 402 -14.39 17.08 23.88
CA GLY A 402 -14.86 16.02 24.76
C GLY A 402 -14.49 14.60 24.31
N HIS A 403 -14.05 14.43 23.06
CA HIS A 403 -13.69 13.10 22.53
C HIS A 403 -12.50 12.49 23.26
N GLY A 404 -11.41 13.25 23.41
CA GLY A 404 -10.22 12.80 24.13
C GLY A 404 -10.49 12.49 25.61
N THR A 405 -11.34 13.28 26.27
CA THR A 405 -11.79 13.03 27.65
C THR A 405 -12.59 11.73 27.77
N HIS A 406 -13.49 11.46 26.82
CA HIS A 406 -14.24 10.21 26.76
C HIS A 406 -13.32 8.99 26.53
N VAL A 407 -12.36 9.11 25.60
CA VAL A 407 -11.36 8.08 25.32
C VAL A 407 -10.47 7.83 26.55
N ALA A 408 -10.03 8.89 27.23
CA ALA A 408 -9.25 8.82 28.46
C ALA A 408 -9.97 8.05 29.57
N GLY A 409 -11.26 8.33 29.79
CA GLY A 409 -12.07 7.56 30.75
C GLY A 409 -12.06 6.06 30.44
N SER A 410 -12.25 5.70 29.17
CA SER A 410 -12.21 4.30 28.72
C SER A 410 -10.84 3.65 28.90
N VAL A 411 -9.75 4.39 28.69
CA VAL A 411 -8.38 3.90 28.91
C VAL A 411 -8.09 3.67 30.39
N VAL A 412 -8.55 4.57 31.27
CA VAL A 412 -8.32 4.50 32.72
C VAL A 412 -9.15 3.39 33.37
N TYR A 413 -10.44 3.29 33.03
CA TYR A 413 -11.41 2.44 33.73
C TYR A 413 -11.88 1.20 32.94
N GLY A 414 -11.75 1.21 31.61
CA GLY A 414 -12.30 0.19 30.74
C GLY A 414 -13.78 0.42 30.45
N ASP A 415 -14.63 -0.55 30.82
CA ASP A 415 -16.07 -0.50 30.57
C ASP A 415 -16.77 0.46 31.56
N ILE A 416 -16.96 1.70 31.12
CA ILE A 416 -17.61 2.77 31.90
C ILE A 416 -19.05 2.40 32.28
N ALA A 417 -19.81 1.76 31.40
CA ALA A 417 -21.18 1.36 31.70
C ALA A 417 -21.23 0.36 32.85
N ARG A 418 -20.29 -0.59 32.88
CA ARG A 418 -20.13 -1.52 34.00
C ARG A 418 -19.68 -0.83 35.28
N CYS A 419 -18.79 0.16 35.20
CA CYS A 419 -18.39 0.97 36.37
C CYS A 419 -19.59 1.69 36.97
N VAL A 420 -20.43 2.31 36.16
CA VAL A 420 -21.67 2.97 36.61
C VAL A 420 -22.64 1.97 37.26
N GLN A 421 -22.89 0.81 36.64
CA GLN A 421 -23.81 -0.20 37.18
C GLN A 421 -23.34 -0.80 38.50
N SER A 422 -22.03 -0.98 38.67
CA SER A 422 -21.44 -1.59 39.87
C SER A 422 -21.04 -0.58 40.94
N ASN A 423 -20.99 0.71 40.60
CA ASN A 423 -20.38 1.78 41.38
C ASN A 423 -18.92 1.47 41.81
N VAL A 424 -18.17 0.74 40.97
CA VAL A 424 -16.77 0.40 41.23
C VAL A 424 -15.87 1.08 40.19
N TRP A 425 -15.04 2.00 40.69
CA TRP A 425 -14.16 2.84 39.87
C TRP A 425 -12.69 2.57 40.22
N ASN A 426 -12.08 1.60 39.53
CA ASN A 426 -10.68 1.23 39.75
C ASN A 426 -9.81 1.67 38.58
N PRO A 427 -9.06 2.78 38.70
CA PRO A 427 -8.16 3.23 37.64
C PRO A 427 -7.02 2.21 37.47
N ARG A 428 -6.62 1.97 36.22
CA ARG A 428 -5.63 0.93 35.88
C ARG A 428 -4.28 1.47 35.42
N VAL A 429 -4.26 2.72 34.97
CA VAL A 429 -3.11 3.37 34.36
C VAL A 429 -3.04 4.82 34.80
N ARG A 430 -1.82 5.34 34.91
CA ARG A 430 -1.53 6.77 34.99
C ARG A 430 -1.58 7.34 33.57
N LEU A 431 -2.24 8.49 33.40
CA LEU A 431 -2.60 9.03 32.10
C LEU A 431 -1.66 10.15 31.67
N LEU A 432 -1.19 10.10 30.42
CA LEU A 432 -0.57 11.22 29.72
C LEU A 432 -1.51 11.65 28.60
N SER A 433 -1.71 12.96 28.42
CA SER A 433 -2.58 13.52 27.38
C SER A 433 -1.75 14.24 26.33
N ALA A 434 -1.79 13.74 25.09
CA ALA A 434 -1.21 14.39 23.93
C ALA A 434 -2.32 14.94 23.03
N LYS A 435 -2.56 16.24 23.11
CA LYS A 435 -3.55 16.89 22.27
C LYS A 435 -2.97 17.17 20.87
N VAL A 436 -3.62 16.63 19.86
CA VAL A 436 -3.27 16.79 18.42
C VAL A 436 -4.46 17.25 17.57
N MET A 437 -5.66 17.26 18.15
CA MET A 437 -6.88 17.72 17.49
C MET A 437 -7.48 18.92 18.20
N ARG A 438 -8.25 19.71 17.45
CA ARG A 438 -9.00 20.88 17.89
C ARG A 438 -10.50 20.73 17.66
N ARG A 439 -11.27 21.68 18.19
CA ARG A 439 -12.69 21.82 17.90
C ARG A 439 -12.89 22.39 16.49
N GLY A 440 -13.48 21.58 15.63
CA GLY A 440 -13.90 21.98 14.29
C GLY A 440 -15.14 22.88 14.30
N GLN A 441 -15.47 23.42 13.12
CA GLN A 441 -16.56 24.38 12.97
C GLN A 441 -17.94 23.83 13.39
N HIS A 442 -18.14 22.50 13.33
CA HIS A 442 -19.39 21.85 13.68
C HIS A 442 -19.32 21.14 15.05
N ASN A 443 -18.38 21.55 15.92
CA ASN A 443 -18.05 20.90 17.19
C ASN A 443 -17.59 19.44 17.04
N ASP A 444 -17.10 19.07 15.88
CA ASP A 444 -16.41 17.83 15.60
C ASP A 444 -14.91 17.95 15.92
N VAL A 445 -14.20 16.82 15.91
CA VAL A 445 -12.74 16.80 16.06
C VAL A 445 -12.07 16.97 14.70
N GLU A 446 -11.12 17.90 14.60
CA GLU A 446 -10.31 18.09 13.39
C GLU A 446 -8.84 18.31 13.75
N PHE A 447 -7.93 18.05 12.80
CA PHE A 447 -6.53 18.43 12.94
C PHE A 447 -6.30 19.83 12.42
N ALA A 448 -5.31 20.51 12.98
CA ALA A 448 -4.79 21.74 12.39
C ALA A 448 -4.21 21.46 10.99
N ASP A 449 -4.41 22.40 10.06
CA ASP A 449 -4.03 22.24 8.67
C ASP A 449 -2.56 22.60 8.40
N GLU A 450 -1.89 23.31 9.30
CA GLU A 450 -0.56 23.86 9.06
C GLU A 450 0.52 22.77 8.99
N GLN A 451 0.34 21.69 9.76
CA GLN A 451 1.23 20.54 9.82
C GLN A 451 0.55 19.25 9.34
N ARG A 452 1.34 18.28 8.89
CA ARG A 452 0.81 16.94 8.66
C ARG A 452 0.41 16.28 9.97
N VAL A 453 -0.63 15.46 9.90
CA VAL A 453 -1.08 14.63 11.03
C VAL A 453 0.02 13.67 11.49
N GLU A 454 0.77 13.09 10.54
CA GLU A 454 1.93 12.26 10.84
C GLU A 454 2.98 13.00 11.68
N THR A 455 3.27 14.27 11.35
CA THR A 455 4.26 15.09 12.07
C THR A 455 3.83 15.34 13.51
N GLN A 456 2.60 15.81 13.72
CA GLN A 456 2.05 16.10 15.05
C GLN A 456 2.04 14.85 15.94
N VAL A 457 1.54 13.73 15.41
CA VAL A 457 1.44 12.46 16.15
C VAL A 457 2.82 11.86 16.45
N ARG A 458 3.76 11.92 15.50
CA ARG A 458 5.14 11.49 15.72
C ARG A 458 5.77 12.30 16.87
N LYS A 459 5.62 13.63 16.85
CA LYS A 459 6.15 14.52 17.90
C LYS A 459 5.54 14.18 19.27
N ALA A 460 4.23 14.00 19.34
CA ALA A 460 3.52 13.58 20.55
C ALA A 460 4.06 12.27 21.14
N ILE A 461 4.13 11.22 20.31
CA ILE A 461 4.60 9.90 20.74
C ILE A 461 6.03 9.95 21.23
N LEU A 462 6.95 10.55 20.46
CA LEU A 462 8.37 10.61 20.82
C LEU A 462 8.60 11.38 22.12
N THR A 463 7.88 12.47 22.34
CA THR A 463 7.98 13.30 23.55
C THR A 463 7.65 12.47 24.79
N PHE A 464 6.46 11.86 24.84
CA PHE A 464 6.04 11.08 25.99
C PHE A 464 6.77 9.74 26.15
N ALA A 465 7.20 9.11 25.05
CA ALA A 465 7.98 7.87 25.11
C ALA A 465 9.37 8.09 25.72
N ARG A 466 10.00 9.23 25.44
CA ARG A 466 11.37 9.54 25.85
C ARG A 466 11.45 10.28 27.18
N GLU A 467 10.59 11.27 27.41
CA GLU A 467 10.62 12.06 28.64
C GLU A 467 10.01 11.32 29.83
N TYR A 468 8.94 10.53 29.60
CA TYR A 468 8.21 9.84 30.66
C TYR A 468 8.41 8.32 30.64
N GLY A 469 9.13 7.79 29.65
CA GLY A 469 9.27 6.35 29.48
C GLY A 469 7.95 5.65 29.13
N CYS A 470 6.96 6.38 28.59
CA CYS A 470 5.66 5.81 28.26
C CYS A 470 5.80 4.69 27.21
N ARG A 471 5.04 3.61 27.37
CA ARG A 471 5.10 2.42 26.50
C ARG A 471 3.78 2.08 25.83
N ILE A 472 2.68 2.73 26.22
CA ILE A 472 1.34 2.43 25.70
C ILE A 472 0.76 3.72 25.15
N PHE A 473 0.42 3.73 23.86
CA PHE A 473 -0.17 4.88 23.18
C PHE A 473 -1.51 4.45 22.57
N ASN A 474 -2.58 5.19 22.84
CA ASN A 474 -3.90 4.97 22.28
C ASN A 474 -4.27 6.09 21.30
N LEU A 475 -4.59 5.73 20.07
CA LEU A 475 -5.02 6.62 18.99
C LEU A 475 -6.43 6.20 18.53
N SER A 476 -7.46 6.91 19.00
CA SER A 476 -8.86 6.56 18.75
C SER A 476 -9.45 7.23 17.51
N PHE A 477 -8.67 7.37 16.44
CA PHE A 477 -9.09 8.05 15.22
C PHE A 477 -8.55 7.36 13.96
N GLY A 478 -9.25 7.54 12.84
CA GLY A 478 -8.89 6.91 11.57
C GLY A 478 -9.33 7.71 10.35
N HIS A 479 -8.57 7.61 9.27
CA HIS A 479 -8.77 8.39 8.05
C HIS A 479 -9.84 7.74 7.15
N ALA A 480 -11.01 8.37 7.01
CA ALA A 480 -12.15 7.78 6.29
C ALA A 480 -11.91 7.58 4.78
N PHE A 481 -11.21 8.53 4.14
CA PHE A 481 -10.99 8.55 2.69
C PHE A 481 -9.73 7.81 2.22
N ARG A 482 -9.01 7.12 3.12
CA ARG A 482 -7.85 6.29 2.77
C ARG A 482 -7.97 4.85 3.25
N PRO A 483 -8.99 4.10 2.80
CA PRO A 483 -9.02 2.67 3.03
C PRO A 483 -7.82 2.02 2.32
N TYR A 484 -7.14 1.10 3.00
CA TYR A 484 -6.10 0.32 2.37
C TYR A 484 -6.72 -0.63 1.34
N ARG A 485 -6.46 -0.40 0.05
CA ARG A 485 -7.01 -1.18 -1.08
C ARG A 485 -5.99 -2.14 -1.72
N GLY A 486 -4.88 -2.43 -1.02
CA GLY A 486 -3.70 -3.09 -1.60
C GLY A 486 -2.72 -2.07 -2.21
N GLY A 487 -1.58 -2.53 -2.71
CA GLY A 487 -0.51 -1.64 -3.19
C GLY A 487 0.43 -1.18 -2.08
N ARG A 488 0.84 0.09 -2.13
CA ARG A 488 1.80 0.68 -1.20
C ARG A 488 1.20 0.79 0.21
N GLN A 489 1.98 0.45 1.23
CA GLN A 489 1.58 0.67 2.61
C GLN A 489 1.40 2.19 2.86
N LEU A 490 0.33 2.57 3.58
CA LEU A 490 0.03 3.99 3.83
C LEU A 490 1.14 4.64 4.67
N PRO A 491 1.52 5.91 4.41
CA PRO A 491 2.55 6.60 5.19
C PRO A 491 2.29 6.56 6.71
N TRP A 492 1.03 6.74 7.11
CA TRP A 492 0.57 6.56 8.49
C TRP A 492 0.98 5.22 9.11
N ALA A 493 0.75 4.11 8.40
CA ALA A 493 1.06 2.78 8.91
C ALA A 493 2.56 2.53 9.01
N LEU A 494 3.34 3.04 8.05
CA LEU A 494 4.80 2.97 8.03
C LEU A 494 5.41 3.76 9.19
N MET A 495 4.94 4.98 9.42
CA MET A 495 5.36 5.82 10.55
C MET A 495 5.12 5.12 11.89
N LEU A 496 3.92 4.59 12.11
CA LEU A 496 3.61 3.90 13.37
C LEU A 496 4.43 2.62 13.55
N ASP A 497 4.74 1.90 12.46
CA ASP A 497 5.63 0.73 12.51
C ASP A 497 7.06 1.09 12.90
N GLU A 498 7.57 2.17 12.33
CA GLU A 498 8.89 2.71 12.64
C GLU A 498 8.97 3.11 14.12
N LEU A 499 7.99 3.87 14.62
CA LEU A 499 7.94 4.31 16.01
C LEU A 499 7.81 3.16 17.00
N ALA A 500 6.90 2.21 16.74
CA ALA A 500 6.72 1.03 17.58
C ALA A 500 8.01 0.22 17.74
N ARG A 501 8.77 0.08 16.65
CA ARG A 501 10.05 -0.63 16.65
C ARG A 501 11.18 0.17 17.31
N ALA A 502 11.31 1.45 16.96
CA ALA A 502 12.42 2.30 17.40
C ALA A 502 12.35 2.64 18.89
N GLU A 503 11.15 2.93 19.40
CA GLU A 503 10.95 3.35 20.79
C GLU A 503 10.53 2.19 21.71
N ASN A 504 10.37 0.98 21.16
CA ASN A 504 9.89 -0.21 21.88
C ASN A 504 8.56 0.05 22.61
N ILE A 505 7.56 0.53 21.86
CA ILE A 505 6.24 0.93 22.38
C ILE A 505 5.12 0.09 21.75
N VAL A 506 3.99 0.04 22.44
CA VAL A 506 2.73 -0.53 21.95
C VAL A 506 1.82 0.63 21.56
N ILE A 507 1.41 0.67 20.30
CA ILE A 507 0.47 1.65 19.77
C ILE A 507 -0.83 0.93 19.46
N ILE A 508 -1.92 1.33 20.13
CA ILE A 508 -3.28 0.85 19.94
C ILE A 508 -3.99 1.86 19.07
N VAL A 509 -4.62 1.41 18.00
CA VAL A 509 -5.35 2.26 17.05
C VAL A 509 -6.74 1.66 16.85
N SER A 510 -7.74 2.51 16.64
CA SER A 510 -9.11 2.06 16.36
C SER A 510 -9.25 1.48 14.96
N ALA A 511 -10.13 0.48 14.80
CA ALA A 511 -10.36 -0.18 13.51
C ALA A 511 -11.17 0.66 12.51
N GLY A 512 -11.73 1.79 12.97
CA GLY A 512 -12.64 2.65 12.22
C GLY A 512 -14.10 2.19 12.32
N ASN A 513 -15.02 3.15 12.36
CA ASN A 513 -16.47 2.90 12.38
C ASN A 513 -17.00 2.76 10.95
N VAL A 514 -16.73 1.61 10.32
CA VAL A 514 -17.14 1.34 8.93
C VAL A 514 -18.25 0.29 8.90
N SER A 515 -19.39 0.62 8.31
CA SER A 515 -20.54 -0.29 8.21
C SER A 515 -20.27 -1.52 7.32
N SER A 516 -19.41 -1.38 6.32
CA SER A 516 -19.01 -2.44 5.37
C SER A 516 -17.52 -2.32 5.00
N PRO A 517 -16.58 -2.88 5.79
CA PRO A 517 -15.16 -2.81 5.45
C PRO A 517 -14.87 -3.60 4.18
N GLY A 518 -14.54 -2.90 3.09
CA GLY A 518 -14.11 -3.50 1.83
C GLY A 518 -12.70 -4.09 1.96
N ILE A 519 -12.57 -5.27 2.55
CA ILE A 519 -11.29 -5.96 2.70
C ILE A 519 -10.88 -6.54 1.34
N PRO A 520 -9.72 -6.17 0.76
CA PRO A 520 -9.27 -6.78 -0.49
C PRO A 520 -8.99 -8.27 -0.27
N THR A 521 -9.57 -9.12 -1.12
CA THR A 521 -9.53 -10.59 -0.99
C THR A 521 -8.13 -11.20 -1.15
N ASN A 522 -7.13 -10.42 -1.58
CA ASN A 522 -5.76 -10.88 -1.84
C ASN A 522 -4.65 -10.20 -1.03
N THR A 523 -4.95 -9.24 -0.15
CA THR A 523 -3.92 -8.61 0.69
C THR A 523 -3.59 -9.48 1.89
N ARG A 524 -2.49 -10.25 1.78
CA ARG A 524 -1.94 -11.07 2.86
C ARG A 524 -1.46 -10.27 4.10
N ASN A 525 -1.49 -8.94 4.02
CA ASN A 525 -1.12 -7.99 5.08
C ASN A 525 -2.17 -6.89 5.34
N ALA A 526 -3.44 -7.08 4.95
CA ALA A 526 -4.49 -6.11 5.33
C ALA A 526 -4.76 -6.18 6.83
N VAL A 527 -4.11 -5.30 7.57
CA VAL A 527 -4.38 -5.05 8.97
C VAL A 527 -5.72 -4.30 9.05
N ILE A 528 -6.79 -4.99 9.48
CA ILE A 528 -7.84 -4.31 10.25
C ILE A 528 -7.11 -3.75 11.46
N ILE A 529 -7.05 -2.42 11.61
CA ILE A 529 -6.22 -1.81 12.64
C ILE A 529 -6.91 -1.95 14.00
N MET A 530 -6.83 -3.13 14.61
CA MET A 530 -6.32 -3.25 15.97
C MET A 530 -4.89 -3.76 15.82
N LYS A 531 -3.94 -2.84 15.67
CA LYS A 531 -2.53 -3.22 15.70
C LYS A 531 -2.13 -3.28 17.17
N ILE A 532 -1.97 -4.47 17.74
CA ILE A 532 -1.22 -4.64 18.99
C ILE A 532 0.09 -5.30 18.59
N LYS A 533 1.11 -4.48 18.28
CA LYS A 533 2.47 -4.98 18.02
C LYS A 533 3.25 -5.00 19.32
N ARG A 534 3.69 -6.18 19.74
CA ARG A 534 4.68 -6.37 20.81
C ARG A 534 5.94 -6.96 20.15
N PHE A 535 7.04 -6.21 20.11
CA PHE A 535 8.33 -6.76 19.69
C PHE A 535 9.01 -7.38 20.92
N ASN A 536 8.97 -8.70 21.03
CA ASN A 536 9.82 -9.41 21.98
C ASN A 536 11.22 -9.55 21.36
N HIS A 537 12.19 -8.76 21.82
CA HIS A 537 13.59 -9.13 21.68
C HIS A 537 13.86 -10.35 22.58
N ARG A 538 14.04 -11.53 21.98
CA ARG A 538 14.92 -12.54 22.57
C ARG A 538 16.25 -12.43 21.85
N TRP A 539 17.28 -12.08 22.61
CA TRP A 539 18.67 -12.32 22.24
C TRP A 539 18.92 -13.83 22.15
#